data_AF-A0A942YV67-F1
#
_entry.id   AF-A0A942YV67-F1
#
_cell.length_a   1.000
_cell.length_b   1.000
_cell.length_c   1.000
_cell.angle_alpha   90.00
_cell.angle_beta   90.00
_cell.angle_gamma   90.00
#
_symmetry.space_group_name_H-M   'P 1'
#
loop_
_entity.id
_entity.type
_entity.pdbx_description
1 polymer ?
#
loop_
_entity_poly.entity_id
_entity_poly.type
_entity_poly.pdbx_seq_one_letter_code
_entity_poly.pdbx_strand_id
1 'polypeptide(L)'
;MTKQEAFKLIVLIERVYPLFVAKNETVQQWFSVCAELDYKFVLGRIHEHIRISPYPPAIIDILSKELKSNNWMNEYLLKLS
;
A
#
# COMPACT_ATOMS: atom_id res chain seq x y z
N MET A 1 6.18 3.91 -9.50
CA MET A 1 4.94 4.31 -10.20
C MET A 1 4.84 5.84 -10.23
N THR A 2 4.06 6.39 -11.15
CA THR A 2 3.84 7.83 -11.27
C THR A 2 2.81 8.36 -10.26
N LYS A 3 2.79 9.67 -10.01
CA LYS A 3 1.75 10.31 -9.18
C LYS A 3 0.34 10.09 -9.73
N GLN A 4 0.20 10.07 -11.06
CA GLN A 4 -1.08 9.82 -11.72
C GLN A 4 -1.57 8.39 -11.46
N GLU A 5 -0.67 7.41 -11.51
CA GLU A 5 -0.97 6.02 -11.14
C GLU A 5 -1.33 5.89 -9.67
N ALA A 6 -0.58 6.50 -8.76
CA ALA A 6 -0.91 6.53 -7.34
C ALA A 6 -2.29 7.15 -7.07
N PHE A 7 -2.63 8.24 -7.76
CA PHE A 7 -3.94 8.88 -7.64
C PHE A 7 -5.07 7.97 -8.13
N LYS A 8 -4.88 7.22 -9.24
CA LYS A 8 -5.86 6.22 -9.70
C LYS A 8 -6.15 5.15 -8.63
N LEU A 9 -5.12 4.75 -7.88
CA LEU A 9 -5.29 3.77 -6.79
C LEU A 9 -6.09 4.35 -5.62
N ILE A 10 -5.84 5.61 -5.24
CA ILE A 10 -6.59 6.29 -4.18
C ILE A 10 -8.07 6.41 -4.57
N VAL A 11 -8.35 6.83 -5.81
CA VAL A 11 -9.73 6.92 -6.34
C VAL A 11 -10.42 5.55 -6.37
N LEU A 12 -9.68 4.49 -6.71
CA LEU A 12 -10.22 3.12 -6.63
C LEU A 12 -10.61 2.76 -5.18
N ILE A 13 -9.77 3.10 -4.20
CA ILE A 13 -10.06 2.85 -2.78
C ILE A 13 -11.31 3.64 -2.35
N GLU A 14 -11.39 4.94 -2.61
CA GLU A 14 -12.59 5.76 -2.28
C GLU A 14 -13.88 5.19 -2.90
N ARG A 15 -13.80 4.72 -4.15
CA ARG A 15 -14.96 4.13 -4.83
C ARG A 15 -15.45 2.84 -4.16
N VAL A 16 -14.53 2.05 -3.60
CA VAL A 16 -14.85 0.77 -2.94
C VAL A 16 -15.28 0.98 -1.49
N TYR A 17 -14.77 2.02 -0.82
CA TYR A 17 -15.10 2.37 0.55
C TYR A 17 -15.77 3.76 0.57
N PRO A 18 -17.10 3.86 0.40
CA PRO A 18 -17.80 5.15 0.22
C PRO A 18 -17.68 6.13 1.39
N LEU A 19 -17.32 5.63 2.58
CA LEU A 19 -17.11 6.45 3.78
C LEU A 19 -15.65 6.93 3.91
N PHE A 20 -14.75 6.45 3.06
CA PHE A 20 -13.37 6.89 3.00
C PHE A 20 -13.26 8.08 2.04
N VAL A 21 -12.67 9.17 2.54
CA VAL A 21 -12.31 10.34 1.74
C VAL A 21 -10.83 10.62 1.96
N ALA A 22 -10.06 10.53 0.90
CA ALA A 22 -8.63 10.80 0.91
C ALA A 22 -8.39 12.29 1.08
N LYS A 23 -7.75 12.65 2.20
CA LYS A 23 -7.32 14.03 2.45
C LYS A 23 -6.03 14.32 1.68
N ASN A 24 -5.71 15.60 1.51
CA ASN A 24 -4.46 16.05 0.88
C ASN A 24 -3.22 15.39 1.51
N GLU A 25 -3.20 15.26 2.84
CA GLU A 25 -2.10 14.61 3.57
C GLU A 25 -1.93 13.14 3.14
N THR A 26 -3.03 12.41 3.01
CA THR A 26 -3.02 11.03 2.51
C THR A 26 -2.48 10.96 1.08
N VAL A 27 -2.94 11.84 0.20
CA VAL A 27 -2.45 11.91 -1.19
C VAL A 27 -0.94 12.21 -1.23
N GLN A 28 -0.47 13.13 -0.40
CA GLN A 28 0.95 13.46 -0.31
C GLN A 28 1.80 12.30 0.23
N GLN A 29 1.33 11.58 1.24
CA GLN A 29 2.00 10.38 1.74
C GLN A 29 2.11 9.30 0.66
N TRP A 30 1.06 9.11 -0.14
CA TRP A 30 1.12 8.21 -1.28
C TRP A 30 2.15 8.68 -2.30
N PHE A 31 2.16 9.97 -2.63
CA PHE A 31 3.12 10.52 -3.59
C PHE A 31 4.58 10.50 -3.13
N SER A 32 4.83 10.55 -1.81
CA SER A 32 6.20 10.53 -1.28
C SER A 32 6.87 9.17 -1.43
N VAL A 33 6.10 8.08 -1.46
CA VAL A 33 6.64 6.70 -1.56
C VAL A 33 6.33 6.03 -2.90
N CYS A 34 5.42 6.58 -3.71
CA CYS A 34 4.97 5.90 -4.94
C CYS A 34 6.07 5.70 -5.98
N ALA A 35 7.12 6.53 -5.98
CA ALA A 35 8.21 6.41 -6.95
C ALA A 35 8.91 5.03 -6.87
N GLU A 36 9.00 4.47 -5.66
CA GLU A 36 9.69 3.22 -5.36
C GLU A 36 8.85 1.96 -5.62
N LEU A 37 7.55 2.14 -5.93
CA LEU A 37 6.58 1.03 -5.99
C LEU A 37 6.17 0.71 -7.43
N ASP A 38 6.00 -0.59 -7.73
CA ASP A 38 5.40 -1.00 -9.00
C ASP A 38 3.87 -0.89 -8.98
N TYR A 39 3.29 -0.28 -10.02
CA TYR A 39 1.85 -0.04 -10.08
C TYR A 39 1.03 -1.33 -10.12
N LYS A 40 1.43 -2.31 -10.95
CA LYS A 40 0.67 -3.57 -11.11
C LYS A 40 0.71 -4.36 -9.82
N PHE A 41 1.85 -4.38 -9.15
CA PHE A 41 2.01 -5.01 -7.85
C PHE A 41 1.08 -4.39 -6.81
N VAL A 42 1.13 -3.07 -6.62
CA VAL A 42 0.29 -2.37 -5.63
C VAL A 42 -1.20 -2.55 -5.94
N LEU A 43 -1.59 -2.46 -7.21
CA LEU A 43 -2.97 -2.71 -7.65
C LEU A 43 -3.44 -4.12 -7.27
N GLY A 44 -2.62 -5.14 -7.53
CA GLY A 44 -2.92 -6.52 -7.15
C GLY A 44 -3.14 -6.70 -5.65
N ARG A 45 -2.36 -5.99 -4.83
CA ARG A 45 -2.49 -6.00 -3.37
C ARG A 45 -3.74 -5.28 -2.87
N ILE A 46 -4.06 -4.14 -3.46
CA ILE A 46 -5.31 -3.44 -3.15
C ILE A 46 -6.51 -4.34 -3.46
N HIS A 47 -6.49 -5.04 -4.61
CA HIS A 47 -7.53 -6.04 -4.92
C HIS A 47 -7.59 -7.19 -3.92
N GLU A 48 -6.44 -7.70 -3.45
CA GLU A 48 -6.38 -8.73 -2.40
C GLU A 48 -7.01 -8.22 -1.10
N HIS A 49 -6.63 -7.02 -0.65
CA HIS A 49 -7.12 -6.39 0.57
C HIS A 49 -8.63 -6.14 0.52
N ILE A 50 -9.15 -5.62 -0.61
CA ILE A 50 -10.58 -5.36 -0.80
C ILE A 50 -11.43 -6.62 -0.64
N ARG A 51 -10.91 -7.80 -1.01
CA ARG A 51 -11.66 -9.05 -0.88
C ARG A 51 -11.83 -9.51 0.56
N ILE A 52 -10.95 -9.09 1.46
CA ILE A 52 -10.86 -9.63 2.83
C ILE A 52 -11.21 -8.59 3.90
N SER A 53 -11.00 -7.31 3.62
CA SER A 53 -11.14 -6.25 4.60
C SER A 53 -12.37 -5.38 4.30
N PRO A 54 -13.26 -5.14 5.28
CA PRO A 54 -14.32 -4.16 5.15
C PRO A 54 -13.81 -2.71 5.31
N TYR A 55 -12.52 -2.52 5.64
CA TYR A 55 -11.90 -1.21 5.88
C TYR A 55 -10.84 -0.87 4.82
N PRO A 56 -10.73 0.42 4.43
CA PRO A 56 -9.77 0.87 3.43
C PRO A 56 -8.33 0.57 3.87
N PRO A 57 -7.45 0.15 2.93
CA PRO A 57 -6.05 -0.08 3.24
C PRO A 57 -5.34 1.24 3.52
N ALA A 58 -4.51 1.26 4.56
CA ALA A 58 -3.45 2.25 4.67
C ALA A 58 -2.31 1.89 3.70
N ILE A 59 -1.48 2.88 3.38
CA ILE A 59 -0.33 2.63 2.51
C ILE A 59 0.62 1.59 3.12
N ILE A 60 0.78 1.59 4.44
CA ILE A 60 1.61 0.63 5.16
C ILE A 60 1.10 -0.81 5.04
N ASP A 61 -0.21 -1.02 4.94
CA ASP A 61 -0.79 -2.36 4.79
C ASP A 61 -0.36 -2.98 3.45
N ILE A 62 -0.26 -2.14 2.43
CA ILE A 62 0.17 -2.54 1.09
C ILE A 62 1.69 -2.77 1.06
N LEU A 63 2.47 -1.90 1.70
CA LEU A 63 3.94 -1.94 1.76
C LEU A 63 4.49 -3.05 2.67
N SER A 64 3.81 -3.38 3.77
CA SER A 64 4.33 -4.27 4.83
C SER A 64 4.73 -5.67 4.32
N LYS A 65 4.06 -6.17 3.27
CA LYS A 65 4.39 -7.48 2.66
C LYS A 65 5.62 -7.39 1.72
N GLU A 66 6.01 -6.21 1.20
CA GLU A 66 7.30 -6.03 0.50
C GLU A 66 8.47 -6.02 1.49
N LEU A 67 8.31 -5.33 2.63
CA LEU A 67 9.32 -5.35 3.70
C LEU A 67 9.57 -6.76 4.24
N LYS A 68 8.54 -7.60 4.35
CA LYS A 68 8.70 -9.03 4.69
C LYS A 68 9.45 -9.83 3.62
N SER A 69 9.29 -9.48 2.34
CA SER A 69 10.04 -10.10 1.24
C SER A 69 11.52 -9.69 1.22
N ASN A 70 11.83 -8.49 1.74
CA ASN A 70 13.19 -7.93 1.78
C ASN A 70 13.84 -8.01 3.18
N ASN A 71 13.35 -8.88 4.06
CA ASN A 71 13.59 -8.73 5.49
C ASN A 71 14.91 -9.36 5.97
N TRP A 72 15.98 -8.55 5.97
CA TRP A 72 17.19 -8.70 6.79
C TRP A 72 16.89 -8.87 8.30
N MET A 73 15.69 -8.48 8.77
CA MET A 73 15.26 -8.69 10.15
C MET A 73 15.07 -10.18 10.51
N ASN A 74 14.81 -11.06 9.53
CA ASN A 74 14.82 -12.50 9.77
C ASN A 74 16.25 -13.03 10.03
N GLU A 75 17.28 -12.40 9.43
CA GLU A 75 18.68 -12.80 9.62
C GLU A 75 19.17 -12.51 11.05
N TYR A 76 18.73 -11.40 11.66
CA TYR A 76 19.08 -11.06 13.04
C TYR A 76 18.40 -11.96 14.08
N LEU A 77 17.15 -12.35 13.83
CA LEU A 77 16.40 -13.21 14.75
C LEU A 77 16.88 -14.67 14.75
N LEU A 78 17.42 -15.16 13.62
CA LEU A 78 18.06 -16.48 13.52
C LEU A 78 19.45 -16.55 14.14
N LYS A 79 20.16 -15.41 14.29
CA LYS A 79 21.49 -15.36 14.94
C LYS A 79 21.42 -15.29 16.47
N LEU A 80 20.22 -15.14 17.03
CA LEU A 80 19.97 -15.09 18.48
C LEU A 80 19.27 -16.36 19.01
N SER A 81 18.99 -17.33 18.13
CA SER A 81 18.52 -18.69 18.46
C SER A 81 19.64 -19.70 18.33
#